data_AF-A0A158GTH0-F1
#
_entry.id   AF-A0A158GTH0-F1
#
_cell.length_a   1.000
_cell.length_b   1.000
_cell.length_c   1.000
_cell.angle_alpha   90.00
_cell.angle_beta   90.00
_cell.angle_gamma   90.00
#
_symmetry.space_group_name_H-M   'P 1'
#
loop_
_entity.id
_entity.type
_entity.pdbx_description
1 polymer ?
#
loop_
_entity_poly.entity_id
_entity_poly.type
_entity_poly.pdbx_seq_one_letter_code
_entity_poly.pdbx_strand_id
1 'polypeptide(L)'
;MMATNMAQQVSLLADYAQRLGAARDRSYALAREVERSRAVLDATADDPAGDAALHACATQALELLCENLVRLCALTDEASANAEALASLPLTYFSNEAGTAAELDAAVVSLADATSTAETELVELAQVVLDACEAVDEMCRPAQMG
;
A
#
# COMPACT_ATOMS: atom_id res chain seq x y z
N MET A 1 -5.56 22.93 29.55
CA MET A 1 -4.38 22.76 28.67
C MET A 1 -4.25 21.32 28.13
N MET A 2 -4.57 20.28 28.92
CA MET A 2 -4.56 18.88 28.43
C MET A 2 -5.66 18.51 27.43
N ALA A 3 -6.91 18.97 27.62
CA ALA A 3 -8.01 18.66 26.69
C ALA A 3 -7.75 19.17 25.26
N THR A 4 -7.05 20.30 25.13
CA THR A 4 -6.64 20.87 23.84
C THR A 4 -5.61 19.99 23.13
N ASN A 5 -4.73 19.31 23.88
CA ASN A 5 -3.73 18.39 23.33
C ASN A 5 -4.38 17.07 22.85
N MET A 6 -5.34 16.53 23.61
CA MET A 6 -6.06 15.30 23.21
C MET A 6 -6.92 15.50 21.97
N ALA A 7 -7.62 16.63 21.86
CA ALA A 7 -8.41 16.96 20.67
C ALA A 7 -7.52 17.06 19.41
N GLN A 8 -6.30 17.59 19.55
CA GLN A 8 -5.32 17.64 18.47
C GLN A 8 -4.82 16.24 18.10
N GLN A 9 -4.49 15.40 19.09
CA GLN A 9 -4.09 14.00 18.87
C GLN A 9 -5.18 13.19 18.16
N VAL A 10 -6.44 13.32 18.56
CA VAL A 10 -7.58 12.69 17.87
C VAL A 10 -7.74 13.19 16.44
N SER A 11 -7.51 14.48 16.20
CA SER A 11 -7.49 15.03 14.84
C SER A 11 -6.36 14.46 13.98
N LEU A 12 -5.18 14.18 14.57
CA LEU A 12 -4.07 13.53 13.87
C LEU A 12 -4.40 12.08 13.52
N LEU A 13 -5.07 11.35 14.42
CA LEU A 13 -5.52 9.99 14.14
C LEU A 13 -6.49 9.94 12.94
N ALA A 14 -7.42 10.90 12.85
CA ALA A 14 -8.32 11.00 11.71
C ALA A 14 -7.57 11.31 10.40
N ASP A 15 -6.55 12.17 10.44
CA ASP A 15 -5.67 12.44 9.28
C ASP A 15 -4.90 11.20 8.85
N TYR A 16 -4.29 10.48 9.80
CA TYR A 16 -3.57 9.24 9.51
C TYR A 16 -4.48 8.15 8.96
N ALA A 17 -5.69 7.97 9.50
CA ALA A 17 -6.69 7.07 8.95
C ALA A 17 -6.97 7.39 7.48
N GLN A 18 -7.24 8.65 7.15
CA GLN A 18 -7.50 9.07 5.78
C GLN A 18 -6.32 8.80 4.84
N ARG A 19 -5.10 9.09 5.29
CA ARG A 19 -3.87 8.87 4.51
C ARG A 19 -3.58 7.39 4.30
N LEU A 20 -3.75 6.55 5.32
CA LEU A 20 -3.63 5.10 5.24
C LEU A 20 -4.70 4.51 4.30
N GLY A 21 -5.94 5.00 4.37
CA GLY A 21 -6.99 4.62 3.43
C GLY A 21 -6.65 4.98 1.98
N ALA A 22 -6.07 6.16 1.74
CA ALA A 22 -5.60 6.54 0.41
C ALA A 22 -4.42 5.67 -0.07
N ALA A 23 -3.49 5.31 0.83
CA ALA A 23 -2.39 4.41 0.53
C ALA A 23 -2.88 2.99 0.18
N ARG A 24 -3.90 2.49 0.90
CA ARG A 24 -4.59 1.23 0.60
C ARG A 24 -5.19 1.26 -0.81
N ASP A 25 -5.98 2.28 -1.13
CA ASP A 25 -6.68 2.40 -2.42
C ASP A 25 -5.68 2.46 -3.58
N ARG A 26 -4.57 3.17 -3.40
CA ARG A 26 -3.49 3.24 -4.39
C ARG A 26 -2.72 1.92 -4.51
N SER A 27 -2.47 1.22 -3.40
CA SER A 27 -1.87 -0.14 -3.43
C SER A 27 -2.74 -1.11 -4.23
N TYR A 28 -4.06 -1.05 -4.04
CA TYR A 28 -5.03 -1.85 -4.79
C TYR A 28 -5.02 -1.51 -6.28
N ALA A 29 -4.97 -0.23 -6.64
CA ALA A 29 -4.90 0.21 -8.03
C ALA A 29 -3.64 -0.32 -8.75
N LEU A 30 -2.49 -0.28 -8.08
CA LEU A 30 -1.23 -0.85 -8.59
C LEU A 30 -1.32 -2.37 -8.75
N ALA A 31 -1.93 -3.08 -7.79
CA ALA A 31 -2.10 -4.53 -7.90
C ALA A 31 -2.94 -4.90 -9.14
N ARG A 32 -3.99 -4.13 -9.44
CA ARG A 32 -4.79 -4.28 -10.67
C ARG A 32 -4.00 -3.98 -11.95
N GLU A 33 -2.99 -3.13 -11.89
CA GLU A 33 -2.11 -2.88 -13.02
C GLU A 33 -1.16 -4.05 -13.27
N VAL A 34 -0.55 -4.58 -12.20
CA VAL A 34 0.27 -5.79 -12.25
C VAL A 34 -0.53 -6.99 -12.78
N GLU A 35 -1.76 -7.20 -12.30
CA GLU A 35 -2.65 -8.26 -12.79
C GLU A 35 -2.94 -8.13 -14.29
N ARG A 36 -3.13 -6.91 -14.79
CA ARG A 36 -3.35 -6.66 -16.23
C ARG A 36 -2.09 -6.96 -17.03
N SER A 37 -0.93 -6.48 -16.58
CA SER A 37 0.35 -6.73 -17.24
C SER A 37 0.67 -8.23 -17.28
N ARG A 38 0.40 -8.96 -16.19
CA ARG A 38 0.51 -10.41 -16.15
C ARG A 38 -0.41 -11.09 -17.16
N ALA A 39 -1.67 -10.65 -17.29
CA ALA A 39 -2.59 -11.23 -18.26
C ALA A 39 -2.11 -11.02 -19.72
N VAL A 40 -1.44 -9.89 -20.00
CA VAL A 40 -0.80 -9.64 -21.30
C VAL A 40 0.37 -10.60 -21.52
N LEU A 41 1.23 -10.76 -20.50
CA LEU A 41 2.34 -11.70 -20.54
C LEU A 41 1.85 -13.14 -20.75
N ASP A 42 0.87 -13.60 -19.97
CA ASP A 42 0.30 -14.95 -20.10
C ASP A 42 -0.26 -15.22 -21.51
N ALA A 43 -0.81 -14.20 -22.18
CA ALA A 43 -1.30 -14.32 -23.55
C ALA A 43 -0.20 -14.50 -24.60
N THR A 44 1.04 -14.14 -24.29
CA THR A 44 2.22 -14.33 -25.17
C THR A 44 3.05 -15.55 -24.80
N ALA A 45 2.65 -16.31 -23.77
CA ALA A 45 3.37 -17.49 -23.27
C ALA A 45 3.53 -18.61 -24.31
N ASP A 46 2.57 -18.73 -25.23
CA ASP A 46 2.57 -19.75 -26.28
C ASP A 46 3.32 -19.31 -27.55
N ASP A 47 3.99 -18.14 -27.56
CA ASP A 47 4.81 -17.71 -28.69
C ASP A 47 6.08 -18.58 -28.79
N PRO A 48 6.22 -19.44 -29.82
CA PRO A 48 7.39 -20.30 -29.97
C PRO A 48 8.68 -19.51 -30.28
N ALA A 49 8.58 -18.22 -30.63
CA ALA A 49 9.73 -17.34 -30.82
C ALA A 49 10.20 -16.68 -29.51
N GLY A 50 9.41 -16.76 -28.44
CA GLY A 50 9.70 -16.17 -27.14
C GLY A 50 10.70 -16.98 -26.30
N ASP A 51 11.42 -16.29 -25.42
CA ASP A 51 12.26 -16.94 -24.40
C ASP A 51 11.39 -17.36 -23.21
N ALA A 52 11.12 -18.66 -23.12
CA ALA A 52 10.31 -19.24 -22.04
C ALA A 52 10.90 -19.03 -20.64
N ALA A 53 12.22 -18.92 -20.51
CA ALA A 53 12.86 -18.65 -19.21
C ALA A 53 12.66 -17.19 -18.80
N LEU A 54 12.76 -16.26 -19.75
CA LEU A 54 12.46 -14.84 -19.52
C LEU A 54 10.98 -14.65 -19.15
N HIS A 55 10.07 -15.34 -19.84
CA HIS A 55 8.63 -15.33 -19.56
C HIS A 55 8.32 -15.81 -18.13
N ALA A 56 8.89 -16.95 -17.73
CA ALA A 56 8.73 -17.48 -16.37
C ALA A 56 9.27 -16.52 -15.29
N CYS A 57 10.44 -15.91 -15.53
CA CYS A 57 11.02 -14.91 -14.63
C CYS A 57 10.12 -13.67 -14.50
N ALA A 58 9.62 -13.14 -15.61
CA ALA A 58 8.73 -11.98 -15.61
C ALA A 58 7.40 -12.28 -14.88
N THR A 59 6.84 -13.47 -15.10
CA THR A 59 5.62 -13.92 -14.41
C THR A 59 5.83 -13.98 -12.90
N GLN A 60 6.93 -14.61 -12.46
CA GLN A 60 7.26 -14.70 -11.04
C GLN A 60 7.51 -13.33 -10.40
N ALA A 61 8.16 -12.41 -11.12
CA ALA A 61 8.38 -11.05 -10.64
C ALA A 61 7.05 -10.29 -10.44
N LEU A 62 6.12 -10.40 -11.40
CA LEU A 62 4.79 -9.79 -11.29
C LEU A 62 3.96 -10.42 -10.15
N GLU A 63 4.07 -11.73 -9.92
CA GLU A 63 3.43 -12.39 -8.78
C GLU A 63 3.92 -11.84 -7.44
N LEU A 64 5.25 -11.74 -7.27
CA LEU A 64 5.84 -11.18 -6.06
C LEU A 64 5.44 -9.72 -5.84
N LEU A 65 5.36 -8.92 -6.91
CA LEU A 65 4.89 -7.54 -6.83
C LEU A 65 3.42 -7.47 -6.40
N CYS A 66 2.57 -8.33 -6.96
CA CYS A 66 1.17 -8.40 -6.58
C CYS A 66 0.99 -8.82 -5.11
N GLU A 67 1.75 -9.82 -4.63
CA GLU A 67 1.73 -10.24 -3.23
C GLU A 67 2.14 -9.12 -2.27
N ASN A 68 3.20 -8.38 -2.62
CA ASN A 68 3.66 -7.25 -1.82
C ASN A 68 2.63 -6.12 -1.75
N LEU A 69 1.98 -5.80 -2.87
CA LEU A 69 0.93 -4.77 -2.92
C LEU A 69 -0.31 -5.18 -2.13
N VAL A 70 -0.73 -6.44 -2.21
CA VAL A 70 -1.85 -6.98 -1.42
C VAL A 70 -1.52 -6.97 0.08
N ARG A 71 -0.27 -7.31 0.44
CA ARG A 71 0.19 -7.23 1.83
C ARG A 71 0.18 -5.79 2.35
N LEU A 72 0.69 -4.84 1.59
CA LEU A 72 0.67 -3.42 1.95
C LEU A 72 -0.77 -2.91 2.08
N CYS A 73 -1.67 -3.33 1.19
CA CYS A 73 -3.10 -3.03 1.26
C CYS A 73 -3.73 -3.54 2.57
N ALA A 74 -3.43 -4.77 2.99
CA ALA A 74 -3.97 -5.32 4.24
C ALA A 74 -3.45 -4.56 5.47
N LEU A 75 -2.15 -4.25 5.51
CA LEU A 75 -1.53 -3.52 6.62
C LEU A 75 -2.05 -2.07 6.72
N THR A 76 -2.22 -1.40 5.59
CA THR A 76 -2.77 -0.03 5.54
C THR A 76 -4.25 0.00 5.91
N ASP A 77 -5.04 -0.99 5.51
CA ASP A 77 -6.45 -1.12 5.90
C ASP A 77 -6.60 -1.35 7.41
N GLU A 78 -5.82 -2.28 7.99
CA GLU A 78 -5.82 -2.54 9.42
C GLU A 78 -5.39 -1.30 10.23
N ALA A 79 -4.30 -0.65 9.81
CA ALA A 79 -3.82 0.56 10.47
C ALA A 79 -4.83 1.72 10.36
N SER A 80 -5.50 1.87 9.21
CA SER A 80 -6.58 2.85 9.01
C SER A 80 -7.75 2.58 9.96
N ALA A 81 -8.24 1.34 10.01
CA ALA A 81 -9.35 0.96 10.89
C ALA A 81 -9.02 1.18 12.38
N ASN A 82 -7.78 0.89 12.79
CA ASN A 82 -7.31 1.14 14.14
C ASN A 82 -7.26 2.64 14.46
N ALA A 83 -6.79 3.47 13.52
CA ALA A 83 -6.78 4.92 13.68
C ALA A 83 -8.20 5.51 13.76
N GLU A 84 -9.13 5.04 12.92
CA GLU A 84 -10.55 5.43 12.99
C GLU A 84 -11.20 5.03 14.30
N ALA A 85 -10.94 3.80 14.77
CA ALA A 85 -11.47 3.31 16.04
C ALA A 85 -11.02 4.20 17.20
N LEU A 86 -9.73 4.53 17.28
CA LEU A 86 -9.18 5.44 18.29
C LEU A 86 -9.74 6.86 18.16
N ALA A 87 -9.89 7.38 16.94
CA ALA A 87 -10.45 8.72 16.70
C ALA A 87 -11.94 8.83 17.04
N SER A 88 -12.68 7.72 16.98
CA SER A 88 -14.12 7.66 17.33
C SER A 88 -14.40 7.68 18.83
N LEU A 89 -13.39 7.43 19.66
CA LEU A 89 -13.54 7.41 21.11
C LEU A 89 -13.80 8.83 21.64
N PRO A 90 -14.75 9.01 22.57
CA PRO A 90 -15.00 10.32 23.16
C PRO A 90 -13.79 10.80 23.95
N LEU A 91 -13.45 12.08 23.86
CA LEU A 91 -12.27 12.65 24.54
C LEU A 91 -12.25 12.40 26.06
N THR A 92 -13.43 12.22 26.67
CA THR A 92 -13.58 11.85 28.08
C THR A 92 -12.98 10.50 28.44
N TYR A 93 -12.89 9.58 27.48
CA TYR A 93 -12.22 8.28 27.63
C TYR A 93 -10.75 8.48 28.01
N PHE A 94 -10.04 9.34 27.27
CA PHE A 94 -8.62 9.61 27.48
C PHE A 94 -8.32 10.48 28.71
N SER A 95 -9.33 11.20 29.23
CA SER A 95 -9.16 12.07 30.41
C SER A 95 -9.54 11.43 31.74
N ASN A 96 -10.39 10.39 31.73
CA ASN A 96 -10.96 9.82 32.95
C ASN A 96 -10.21 8.59 33.46
N GLU A 97 -9.47 7.89 32.59
CA GLU A 97 -8.71 6.70 32.96
C GLU A 97 -7.22 7.03 33.09
N ALA A 98 -6.59 6.50 34.14
CA ALA A 98 -5.16 6.66 34.35
C ALA A 98 -4.40 5.78 33.35
N GLY A 99 -3.58 6.38 32.48
CA GLY A 99 -2.73 5.67 31.51
C GLY A 99 -3.18 5.83 30.05
N THR A 100 -4.46 6.05 29.79
CA THR A 100 -5.03 6.16 28.44
C THR A 100 -4.49 7.34 27.63
N ALA A 101 -4.10 8.44 28.30
CA ALA A 101 -3.47 9.58 27.63
C ALA A 101 -2.07 9.26 27.10
N ALA A 102 -1.30 8.43 27.82
CA ALA A 102 0.03 8.00 27.38
C ALA A 102 -0.08 6.93 26.27
N GLU A 103 -1.09 6.07 26.36
CA GLU A 103 -1.42 5.12 25.29
C GLU A 103 -1.86 5.82 24.01
N LEU A 104 -2.66 6.89 24.11
CA LEU A 104 -3.03 7.73 22.97
C LEU A 104 -1.79 8.36 22.31
N ASP A 105 -0.88 8.92 23.11
CA ASP A 105 0.35 9.53 22.59
C ASP A 105 1.23 8.47 21.88
N ALA A 106 1.42 7.30 22.49
CA ALA A 106 2.15 6.19 21.88
C ALA A 106 1.48 5.69 20.59
N ALA A 107 0.16 5.59 20.55
CA ALA A 107 -0.59 5.19 19.36
C ALA A 107 -0.46 6.21 18.24
N VAL A 108 -0.53 7.52 18.54
CA VAL A 108 -0.32 8.59 17.57
C VAL A 108 1.08 8.54 16.96
N VAL A 109 2.12 8.36 17.78
CA VAL A 109 3.51 8.22 17.29
C VAL A 109 3.65 6.97 16.42
N SER A 110 3.14 5.83 16.88
CA SER A 110 3.22 4.57 16.13
C SER A 110 2.49 4.65 14.79
N LEU A 111 1.32 5.30 14.73
CA LEU A 111 0.55 5.49 13.50
C LEU A 111 1.20 6.51 12.56
N ALA A 112 1.85 7.54 13.09
CA ALA A 112 2.63 8.47 12.29
C ALA A 112 3.76 7.76 11.56
N ASP A 113 4.52 6.93 12.28
CA ASP A 113 5.61 6.13 11.73
C ASP A 113 5.07 5.13 10.68
N ALA A 114 4.03 4.38 11.02
CA ALA A 114 3.41 3.43 10.09
C ALA A 114 2.88 4.10 8.82
N THR A 115 2.28 5.29 8.94
CA THR A 115 1.78 6.06 7.78
C THR A 115 2.95 6.50 6.90
N SER A 116 4.02 7.05 7.48
CA SER A 116 5.20 7.49 6.73
C SER A 116 5.90 6.31 6.04
N THR A 117 6.02 5.17 6.71
CA THR A 117 6.57 3.95 6.11
C THR A 117 5.71 3.47 4.96
N ALA A 118 4.40 3.34 5.14
CA ALA A 118 3.49 2.88 4.10
C ALA A 118 3.50 3.80 2.86
N GLU A 119 3.54 5.12 3.05
CA GLU A 119 3.63 6.07 1.94
C GLU A 119 4.97 5.95 1.19
N THR A 120 6.07 5.74 1.91
CA THR A 120 7.41 5.57 1.30
C THR A 120 7.46 4.27 0.49
N GLU A 121 7.07 3.15 1.10
CA GLU A 121 7.02 1.85 0.45
C GLU A 121 6.10 1.87 -0.78
N LEU A 122 4.98 2.58 -0.70
CA LEU A 122 4.05 2.71 -1.82
C LEU A 122 4.64 3.49 -3.00
N VAL A 123 5.43 4.54 -2.74
CA VAL A 123 6.13 5.29 -3.80
C VAL A 123 7.18 4.40 -4.47
N GLU A 124 7.95 3.65 -3.68
CA GLU A 124 8.96 2.73 -4.19
C GLU A 124 8.32 1.61 -5.02
N LEU A 125 7.28 0.95 -4.49
CA LEU A 125 6.55 -0.09 -5.20
C LEU A 125 5.89 0.43 -6.47
N ALA A 126 5.33 1.65 -6.46
CA ALA A 126 4.73 2.24 -7.66
C ALA A 126 5.76 2.39 -8.79
N GLN A 127 6.99 2.78 -8.47
CA GLN A 127 8.06 2.87 -9.47
C GLN A 127 8.43 1.48 -10.01
N VAL A 128 8.59 0.49 -9.13
CA VAL A 128 8.92 -0.87 -9.55
C VAL A 128 7.81 -1.49 -10.40
N VAL A 129 6.54 -1.23 -10.08
CA VAL A 129 5.38 -1.67 -10.88
C VAL A 129 5.42 -1.06 -12.26
N LEU A 130 5.67 0.25 -12.36
CA LEU A 130 5.79 0.94 -13.64
C LEU A 130 6.90 0.31 -14.49
N ASP A 131 8.10 0.18 -13.94
CA ASP A 131 9.25 -0.39 -14.64
C ASP A 131 8.99 -1.84 -15.09
N ALA A 132 8.35 -2.65 -14.23
CA ALA A 132 8.00 -4.03 -14.55
C ALA A 132 6.95 -4.12 -15.66
N CYS A 133 5.92 -3.26 -15.62
CA CYS A 133 4.88 -3.24 -16.65
C CYS A 133 5.44 -2.77 -18.00
N GLU A 134 6.31 -1.75 -18.01
CA GLU A 134 7.00 -1.29 -19.22
C GLU A 134 7.90 -2.39 -19.82
N ALA A 135 8.59 -3.14 -18.98
CA ALA A 135 9.40 -4.27 -19.43
C ALA A 135 8.55 -5.37 -20.08
N VAL A 136 7.39 -5.69 -19.52
CA VAL A 136 6.44 -6.64 -20.11
C VAL A 136 5.90 -6.14 -21.45
N ASP A 137 5.55 -4.86 -21.54
CA ASP A 137 5.10 -4.24 -22.79
C ASP A 137 6.18 -4.32 -23.88
N GLU A 138 7.45 -4.12 -23.53
CA GLU A 138 8.57 -4.26 -24.46
C GLU A 138 8.79 -5.72 -24.87
N MET A 139 8.68 -6.67 -23.94
CA MET A 139 8.75 -8.11 -24.24
C MET A 139 7.62 -8.56 -25.18
N CYS A 140 6.42 -8.01 -25.01
CA CYS A 140 5.25 -8.35 -25.81
C CYS A 140 5.15 -7.51 -27.09
N ARG A 141 6.05 -6.55 -27.30
CA ARG A 141 6.05 -5.71 -28.50
C ARG A 141 6.37 -6.61 -29.70
N PRO A 142 5.47 -6.74 -30.69
CA PRO A 142 5.77 -7.52 -31.87
C PRO A 142 7.01 -6.92 -32.50
N ALA A 143 8.03 -7.75 -32.77
CA ALA A 143 9.24 -7.33 -33.46
C ALA A 143 8.84 -6.57 -34.73
N GLN A 144 8.92 -5.24 -34.68
CA GLN A 144 8.60 -4.41 -35.83
C GLN A 144 9.72 -4.63 -36.85
N MET A 145 9.44 -5.52 -37.80
CA MET A 145 10.09 -5.72 -39.09
C MET A 145 11.54 -5.21 -39.23
N GLY A 146 12.48 -6.15 -39.15
CA GLY A 146 13.86 -6.02 -39.66
C GLY A 146 14.43 -7.38 -40.00
#